data_AF-A0A3M1XM53-F1
#
_entry.id   AF-A0A3M1XM53-F1
#
_cell.length_a   1.000
_cell.length_b   1.000
_cell.length_c   1.000
_cell.angle_alpha   90.00
_cell.angle_beta   90.00
_cell.angle_gamma   90.00
#
_symmetry.space_group_name_H-M   'P 1'
#
loop_
_entity.id
_entity.type
_entity.pdbx_description
1 polymer ?
#
loop_
_entity_poly.entity_id
_entity_poly.type
_entity_poly.pdbx_seq_one_letter_code
_entity_poly.pdbx_strand_id
1 'polypeptide(L)' 'MNTLLPIVAVCLMILTGLVNRSTAQTYEWAQSFGDLGDERGRAIAVDAAGNVYTAGAFPGTVDFD' A
#
# COMPACT_ATOMS: atom_id res chain seq x y z
N MET A 1 -20.79 43.87 -12.81
CA MET A 1 -19.70 43.11 -12.15
C MET A 1 -20.06 41.66 -11.77
N ASN A 2 -21.28 41.15 -12.04
CA ASN A 2 -21.72 39.84 -11.49
C ASN A 2 -21.64 38.64 -12.47
N THR A 3 -21.23 38.85 -13.72
CA THR A 3 -21.19 37.78 -14.75
C THR A 3 -19.92 36.93 -14.72
N LEU A 4 -18.86 37.40 -14.06
CA LEU A 4 -17.57 36.69 -13.98
C LEU A 4 -17.49 35.68 -12.84
N LEU A 5 -18.29 35.85 -11.78
CA LEU A 5 -18.34 34.97 -10.62
C LEU A 5 -18.62 33.49 -10.96
N PRO A 6 -19.62 33.14 -11.79
CA PRO A 6 -19.88 31.74 -12.14
C PRO A 6 -18.75 31.14 -13.00
N ILE A 7 -18.12 31.94 -13.87
CA ILE A 7 -17.02 31.47 -14.72
C ILE A 7 -15.79 31.14 -13.87
N VAL A 8 -15.42 32.03 -12.95
CA VAL A 8 -14.31 31.81 -12.01
C VAL A 8 -14.56 30.58 -11.13
N ALA A 9 -15.81 30.38 -10.67
CA ALA A 9 -16.17 29.22 -9.88
C ALA A 9 -16.04 27.90 -10.68
N VAL A 10 -16.48 27.86 -11.94
CA VAL A 10 -16.33 26.69 -12.82
C VAL A 10 -14.87 26.41 -13.12
N CYS A 11 -14.07 27.43 -13.42
CA CYS A 11 -12.63 27.28 -13.61
C CYS A 11 -11.94 26.71 -12.36
N LEU A 12 -12.32 27.16 -11.17
CA LEU A 12 -11.77 26.68 -9.89
C LEU A 12 -12.15 25.21 -9.61
N MET A 13 -13.39 24.82 -9.93
CA MET A 13 -13.85 23.43 -9.81
C MET A 13 -13.11 22.49 -10.78
N ILE A 14 -12.88 22.91 -12.02
CA ILE A 14 -12.13 22.14 -13.01
C ILE A 14 -10.65 22.03 -12.59
N LEU A 15 -10.05 23.15 -12.16
CA LEU A 15 -8.63 23.20 -11.77
C LEU A 15 -8.33 22.32 -10.54
N THR A 16 -9.25 22.25 -9.58
CA THR A 16 -9.10 21.39 -8.39
C THR A 16 -9.42 19.91 -8.67
N GLY A 17 -10.35 19.63 -9.59
CA GLY A 17 -10.71 18.26 -10.01
C GLY A 17 -9.73 17.61 -11.00
N LEU A 18 -8.90 18.38 -11.71
CA LEU A 18 -7.90 17.86 -12.66
C LEU A 18 -6.58 17.42 -12.01
N VAL A 19 -6.44 17.59 -10.69
CA VAL A 19 -5.25 17.15 -9.96
C VAL A 19 -5.32 15.64 -9.80
N ASN A 20 -4.62 14.89 -10.65
CA ASN A 20 -4.36 13.48 -10.46
C ASN A 20 -3.59 13.29 -9.14
N ARG A 21 -4.30 13.07 -8.04
CA ARG A 21 -3.67 12.75 -6.75
C ARG A 21 -3.16 11.32 -6.81
N SER A 22 -1.92 11.13 -7.24
CA SER A 22 -1.22 9.88 -7.02
C SER A 22 -0.85 9.79 -5.53
N THR A 23 -1.66 9.10 -4.74
CA THR A 23 -1.27 8.74 -3.38
C THR A 23 -0.39 7.49 -3.45
N ALA A 24 0.80 7.54 -2.84
CA ALA A 24 1.54 6.33 -2.56
C ALA A 24 0.82 5.51 -1.47
N GLN A 25 1.15 4.23 -1.38
CA GLN A 25 0.66 3.38 -0.30
C GLN A 25 1.21 3.91 1.03
N THR A 26 0.32 4.14 2.00
CA THR A 26 0.72 4.50 3.36
C THR A 26 1.23 3.26 4.07
N TYR A 27 2.37 3.36 4.75
CA TYR A 27 2.82 2.30 5.65
C TYR A 27 1.89 2.26 6.87
N GLU A 28 1.15 1.17 7.02
CA GLU A 28 0.24 0.98 8.16
C GLU A 28 0.93 0.18 9.27
N TRP A 29 1.51 -0.97 8.92
CA TRP A 29 2.25 -1.84 9.83
C TRP A 29 3.18 -2.77 9.04
N ALA A 30 4.17 -3.31 9.72
CA ALA A 30 4.95 -4.47 9.30
C ALA A 30 5.41 -5.22 10.54
N GLN A 31 5.48 -6.54 10.44
CA GLN A 31 6.00 -7.43 11.47
C GLN A 31 7.14 -8.26 10.89
N SER A 32 8.21 -8.41 11.66
CA SER A 32 9.33 -9.30 11.33
C SER A 32 9.19 -10.59 12.11
N PHE A 33 9.48 -11.71 11.45
CA PHE A 33 9.60 -13.03 12.06
C PHE A 33 10.96 -13.64 11.72
N GLY A 34 11.34 -14.66 12.49
CA GLY A 34 12.59 -15.39 12.34
C GLY A 34 13.43 -15.47 13.61
N ASP A 35 14.46 -16.31 13.60
CA ASP A 35 15.41 -16.52 14.69
C ASP A 35 16.86 -16.23 14.24
N LEU A 36 17.85 -16.50 15.11
CA LEU A 36 19.28 -16.29 14.88
C LEU A 36 19.89 -17.11 13.71
N GLY A 37 19.09 -17.94 13.03
CA GLY A 37 19.51 -18.75 11.90
C GLY A 37 19.64 -17.98 10.58
N ASP A 38 20.33 -18.57 9.60
CA ASP A 38 20.33 -18.07 8.21
C ASP A 38 19.01 -18.41 7.52
N GLU A 39 18.03 -17.54 7.73
CA GLU A 39 16.69 -17.65 7.19
C GLU A 39 16.53 -16.84 5.91
N ARG A 40 15.89 -17.44 4.91
CA ARG A 40 15.78 -16.85 3.57
C ARG A 40 14.39 -17.03 3.01
N GLY A 41 13.58 -15.97 3.07
CA GLY A 41 12.35 -15.86 2.29
C GLY A 41 12.66 -15.81 0.80
N ARG A 42 12.02 -16.68 0.01
CA ARG A 42 12.23 -16.80 -1.45
C ARG A 42 11.00 -16.45 -2.26
N ALA A 43 9.80 -16.64 -1.70
CA ALA A 43 8.54 -16.32 -2.36
C ALA A 43 7.44 -16.03 -1.34
N ILE A 44 6.47 -15.22 -1.76
CA ILE A 44 5.23 -14.97 -1.05
C ILE A 44 4.03 -15.12 -2.00
N ALA A 45 2.91 -15.59 -1.50
CA ALA A 45 1.64 -15.65 -2.23
C ALA A 45 0.46 -15.38 -1.29
N VAL A 46 -0.63 -14.83 -1.83
CA VAL A 46 -1.87 -14.58 -1.10
C VAL A 46 -3.02 -15.24 -1.87
N ASP A 47 -3.87 -15.98 -1.17
CA ASP A 47 -5.06 -16.59 -1.79
C ASP A 47 -6.27 -15.65 -1.78
N ALA A 48 -7.38 -16.09 -2.38
CA ALA A 48 -8.61 -15.30 -2.45
C ALA A 48 -9.31 -15.11 -1.08
N ALA A 49 -8.95 -15.90 -0.07
CA ALA A 49 -9.46 -15.77 1.30
C ALA A 49 -8.60 -14.82 2.16
N GLY A 50 -7.47 -14.36 1.63
CA GLY A 50 -6.53 -13.48 2.34
C GLY A 50 -5.49 -14.22 3.17
N ASN A 51 -5.36 -15.54 3.04
CA ASN A 51 -4.28 -16.28 3.70
C ASN A 51 -2.95 -15.95 3.01
N VAL A 52 -1.92 -15.71 3.82
CA VAL A 52 -0.57 -15.39 3.35
C VAL A 52 0.33 -16.62 3.47
N TYR A 53 1.01 -16.96 2.39
CA TYR A 53 1.94 -18.07 2.31
C TYR A 53 3.34 -17.54 2.04
N THR A 54 4.32 -17.96 2.84
CA THR A 54 5.74 -17.68 2.60
C THR A 54 6.49 -18.97 2.35
N ALA A 55 7.44 -18.94 1.42
CA ALA A 55 8.28 -20.09 1.09
C ALA A 55 9.74 -19.67 1.10
N GLY A 56 10.60 -20.54 1.65
CA GLY A 56 11.99 -20.18 1.93
C GLY A 56 12.76 -21.29 2.61
N ALA A 57 13.95 -20.96 3.09
CA ALA A 57 14.74 -21.81 3.97
C ALA A 57 14.67 -21.25 5.40
N PHE A 58 14.15 -22.05 6.32
CA PHE A 58 14.02 -21.73 7.73
C PHE A 58 14.57 -22.91 8.52
N PRO A 59 15.89 -22.95 8.80
CA PRO A 59 16.55 -24.12 9.39
C PRO A 59 16.18 -24.37 10.87
N GLY A 60 15.58 -23.38 11.53
CA GLY A 60 15.07 -23.46 12.89
C GLY A 60 13.55 -23.56 12.97
N THR A 61 13.01 -23.38 14.17
CA THR A 61 11.57 -23.15 14.36
C THR A 61 11.31 -21.66 14.18
N VAL A 62 10.40 -21.31 13.26
CA VAL A 62 9.98 -19.94 13.03
C VAL A 62 8.52 -19.81 13.42
N ASP A 63 8.22 -18.80 14.23
CA ASP A 63 6.86 -18.38 14.51
C ASP A 63 6.42 -17.32 13.49
N PHE A 64 5.26 -17.51 12.88
CA PHE A 64 4.74 -16.66 11.79
C PHE A 64 3.49 -15.87 12.20
N ASP A 65 3.12 -15.90 13.49
CA ASP A 65 1.96 -15.23 14.05
C ASP A 65 2.22 -13.79 14.50
#